data_AF-A0A932AZE1-F1
#
_entry.id   AF-A0A932AZE1-F1
#
_cell.length_a   1.000
_cell.length_b   1.000
_cell.length_c   1.000
_cell.angle_alpha   90.00
_cell.angle_beta   90.00
_cell.angle_gamma   90.00
#
_symmetry.space_group_name_H-M   'P 1'
#
loop_
_entity.id
_entity.type
_entity.pdbx_description
1 polymer ?
#
loop_
_entity_poly.entity_id
_entity_poly.type
_entity_poly.pdbx_seq_one_letter_code
_entity_poly.pdbx_strand_id
1 'polypeptide(L)'
;MPAMQGRARLEVIARQWHDLAERRLAHFNELYRSGRWARYYSKEHFALRMLDVIKAAKIWRDLASRSWSDHSWTVQPVARDDDLRPAA
;
A
#
# COMPACT_ATOMS: atom_id res chain seq x y z
N MET A 1 -16.19 13.99 -18.16
CA MET A 1 -14.86 13.47 -17.78
C MET A 1 -15.00 12.29 -16.80
N PRO A 2 -15.02 11.02 -17.27
CA PRO A 2 -15.30 9.85 -16.41
C PRO A 2 -14.06 9.22 -15.73
N ALA A 3 -12.83 9.51 -16.19
CA ALA A 3 -11.61 8.89 -15.65
C ALA A 3 -11.28 9.27 -14.19
N MET A 4 -11.72 10.45 -13.74
CA MET A 4 -11.45 10.92 -12.37
C MET A 4 -12.30 10.22 -11.31
N GLN A 5 -13.50 9.73 -11.68
CA GLN A 5 -14.36 8.94 -10.79
C GLN A 5 -13.79 7.55 -10.50
N GLY A 6 -13.10 6.94 -11.46
CA GLY A 6 -12.44 5.64 -11.28
C GLY A 6 -11.35 5.71 -10.22
N ARG A 7 -10.48 6.74 -10.27
CA ARG A 7 -9.40 6.94 -9.29
C ARG A 7 -9.96 7.20 -7.88
N ALA A 8 -10.88 8.16 -7.74
CA ALA A 8 -11.50 8.45 -6.45
C ALA A 8 -12.21 7.23 -5.83
N ARG A 9 -12.85 6.39 -6.64
CA ARG A 9 -13.47 5.15 -6.16
C ARG A 9 -12.44 4.13 -5.69
N LEU A 10 -11.32 3.97 -6.39
CA LEU A 10 -10.23 3.08 -5.99
C LEU A 10 -9.57 3.54 -4.69
N GLU A 11 -9.45 4.85 -4.47
CA GLU A 11 -8.93 5.42 -3.22
C GLU A 11 -9.83 5.11 -2.02
N VAL A 12 -11.14 5.30 -2.18
CA VAL A 12 -12.13 4.97 -1.14
C VAL A 12 -12.07 3.47 -0.82
N ILE A 13 -11.97 2.62 -1.84
CA ILE A 13 -11.84 1.17 -1.67
C ILE A 13 -10.51 0.84 -0.95
N ALA A 14 -9.39 1.43 -1.35
CA ALA A 14 -8.09 1.19 -0.74
C ALA A 14 -8.08 1.58 0.75
N ARG A 15 -8.71 2.70 1.12
CA ARG A 15 -8.88 3.12 2.53
C ARG A 15 -9.74 2.13 3.31
N GLN A 16 -10.87 1.68 2.77
CA GLN A 16 -11.71 0.68 3.45
C GLN A 16 -10.97 -0.63 3.71
N TRP A 17 -10.19 -1.10 2.73
CA TRP A 17 -9.38 -2.30 2.89
C TRP A 17 -8.22 -2.10 3.86
N HIS A 18 -7.62 -0.90 3.89
CA HIS A 18 -6.62 -0.55 4.89
C HIS A 18 -7.20 -0.63 6.30
N ASP A 19 -8.34 0.01 6.56
CA ASP A 19 -9.00 -0.02 7.88
C ASP A 19 -9.39 -1.44 8.31
N LEU A 20 -9.77 -2.30 7.36
CA LEU A 20 -10.04 -3.71 7.64
C LEU A 20 -8.75 -4.48 7.97
N ALA A 21 -7.68 -4.23 7.24
CA ALA A 21 -6.38 -4.87 7.47
C ALA A 21 -5.78 -4.46 8.82
N GLU A 22 -5.92 -3.18 9.21
CA GLU A 22 -5.50 -2.69 10.53
C GLU A 22 -6.31 -3.34 11.67
N ARG A 23 -7.63 -3.42 11.54
CA ARG A 23 -8.48 -4.15 12.52
C ARG A 23 -8.07 -5.60 12.65
N ARG A 24 -7.75 -6.26 11.53
CA ARG A 24 -7.25 -7.64 11.53
C ARG A 24 -5.90 -7.75 12.24
N LEU A 25 -4.98 -6.82 11.99
CA LEU A 25 -3.68 -6.79 12.67
C LEU A 25 -3.83 -6.56 14.18
N ALA A 26 -4.70 -5.64 14.60
CA ALA A 26 -4.99 -5.41 16.01
C ALA A 26 -5.53 -6.67 16.70
N HIS A 27 -6.44 -7.40 16.04
CA HIS A 27 -6.96 -8.66 16.57
C HIS A 27 -5.88 -9.74 16.71
N PHE A 28 -5.00 -9.88 15.72
CA PHE A 28 -3.88 -10.82 15.79
C PHE A 28 -2.87 -10.46 16.88
N ASN A 29 -2.62 -9.17 17.08
CA ASN A 29 -1.74 -8.69 18.16
C ASN A 29 -2.34 -8.98 19.54
N GLU A 30 -3.65 -8.76 19.72
CA GLU A 30 -4.37 -9.13 20.93
C GLU A 30 -4.31 -10.65 21.19
N LEU A 31 -4.56 -11.47 20.16
CA LEU A 31 -4.41 -12.93 20.23
C LEU A 31 -3.00 -13.35 20.67
N TYR A 32 -1.96 -12.70 20.13
CA TYR A 32 -0.57 -12.95 20.48
C TYR A 32 -0.29 -12.61 21.94
N ARG A 33 -0.66 -11.39 22.38
CA ARG A 33 -0.48 -10.92 23.76
C ARG A 33 -1.20 -11.79 24.78
N SER A 34 -2.42 -12.21 24.47
CA SER A 34 -3.22 -13.03 25.36
C SER A 34 -2.82 -14.52 25.36
N GLY A 35 -1.92 -14.95 24.46
CA GLY A 35 -1.55 -16.35 24.27
C GLY A 35 -2.68 -17.25 23.76
N ARG A 36 -3.86 -16.70 23.46
CA ARG A 36 -5.07 -17.49 23.08
C ARG A 36 -4.93 -18.12 21.71
N TRP A 37 -3.98 -17.66 20.90
CA TRP A 37 -3.67 -18.20 19.59
C TRP A 37 -3.34 -19.70 19.61
N ALA A 38 -2.73 -20.20 20.71
CA ALA A 38 -2.33 -21.60 20.85
C ALA A 38 -3.51 -22.58 20.87
N ARG A 39 -4.74 -22.09 21.10
CA ARG A 39 -5.97 -22.92 21.03
C ARG A 39 -6.42 -23.20 19.59
N TYR A 40 -5.98 -22.38 18.64
CA TYR A 40 -6.49 -22.39 17.25
C TYR A 40 -5.39 -22.65 16.22
N TYR A 41 -4.12 -22.40 16.58
CA TYR A 41 -3.00 -22.46 15.66
C TYR A 41 -1.80 -23.15 16.29
N SER A 42 -1.01 -23.85 15.47
CA SER A 42 0.38 -24.15 15.82
C SER A 42 1.21 -22.86 15.78
N LYS A 43 2.38 -22.88 16.41
CA LYS A 43 3.27 -21.72 16.49
C LYS A 43 3.70 -21.24 15.10
N GLU A 44 4.09 -22.18 14.25
CA GLU A 44 4.55 -21.93 12.89
C GLU A 44 3.41 -21.35 12.04
N HIS A 45 2.23 -21.95 12.14
CA HIS A 45 1.06 -21.49 11.40
C HIS A 45 0.63 -20.09 11.86
N PHE A 46 0.65 -19.83 13.18
CA PHE A 46 0.34 -18.51 13.71
C PHE A 46 1.33 -17.45 13.22
N ALA A 47 2.63 -17.76 13.21
CA ALA A 47 3.67 -16.86 12.71
C ALA A 47 3.46 -16.52 11.23
N LEU A 48 3.18 -17.52 10.38
CA LEU A 48 2.88 -17.29 8.96
C LEU A 48 1.64 -16.40 8.79
N ARG A 49 0.57 -16.68 9.52
CA ARG A 49 -0.66 -15.88 9.46
C ARG A 49 -0.45 -14.45 9.94
N MET A 50 0.37 -14.25 10.98
CA MET A 50 0.75 -12.91 11.45
C MET A 50 1.52 -12.14 10.36
N LEU A 51 2.50 -12.78 9.72
CA LEU A 51 3.26 -12.16 8.63
C LEU A 51 2.36 -11.78 7.44
N ASP A 52 1.42 -12.64 7.07
CA ASP A 52 0.45 -12.35 6.01
C ASP A 52 -0.41 -11.13 6.34
N VAL A 53 -0.90 -11.05 7.59
CA VAL A 53 -1.72 -9.92 8.06
C VAL A 53 -0.91 -8.62 8.06
N ILE A 54 0.34 -8.65 8.55
CA ILE A 54 1.24 -7.49 8.50
C ILE A 54 1.49 -7.06 7.05
N LYS A 55 1.76 -8.01 6.16
CA LYS A 55 2.03 -7.73 4.74
C LYS A 55 0.81 -7.12 4.05
N ALA A 56 -0.38 -7.65 4.30
CA ALA A 56 -1.62 -7.09 3.78
C ALA A 56 -1.86 -5.66 4.26
N ALA A 57 -1.68 -5.38 5.55
CA ALA A 57 -1.82 -4.04 6.11
C ALA A 57 -0.85 -3.03 5.45
N LYS A 58 0.41 -3.42 5.26
CA LYS A 58 1.41 -2.58 4.55
C LYS A 58 0.98 -2.28 3.11
N ILE A 59 0.57 -3.31 2.35
CA ILE A 59 0.15 -3.13 0.95
C ILE A 59 -1.02 -2.14 0.85
N TRP A 60 -2.05 -2.31 1.67
CA TRP A 60 -3.23 -1.42 1.62
C TRP A 60 -2.92 -0.01 2.10
N ARG A 61 -2.01 0.15 3.08
CA ARG A 61 -1.53 1.47 3.51
C ARG A 61 -0.82 2.19 2.39
N ASP A 62 0.09 1.48 1.71
CA ASP A 62 0.88 2.04 0.64
C ASP A 62 -0.02 2.39 -0.56
N LEU A 63 -1.04 1.58 -0.88
CA LEU A 63 -2.05 1.88 -1.90
C LEU A 63 -2.93 3.08 -1.52
N ALA A 64 -3.37 3.16 -0.26
CA ALA A 64 -4.15 4.30 0.23
C ALA A 64 -3.32 5.60 0.23
N SER A 65 -2.01 5.52 0.49
CA SER A 65 -1.09 6.67 0.56
C SER A 65 -0.59 7.12 -0.81
N ARG A 66 -0.33 6.19 -1.74
CA ARG A 66 0.20 6.48 -3.08
C ARG A 66 -0.76 7.28 -3.96
N SER A 67 -2.06 7.24 -3.63
CA SER A 67 -3.07 8.09 -4.27
C SER A 67 -2.90 9.59 -4.00
N TRP A 68 -2.17 9.97 -2.94
CA TRP A 68 -1.82 11.37 -2.70
C TRP A 68 -0.65 11.83 -3.59
N SER A 69 0.20 10.90 -4.06
CA SER A 69 1.45 11.23 -4.77
C SER A 69 1.35 11.19 -6.30
N ASP A 70 0.22 10.74 -6.88
CA ASP A 70 0.01 10.73 -8.35
C ASP A 70 -0.44 12.10 -8.90
N HIS A 71 0.26 13.18 -8.51
CA HIS A 71 0.27 14.49 -9.19
C HIS A 71 1.69 15.11 -9.25
N SER A 72 2.74 14.29 -9.25
CA SER A 72 4.08 14.75 -9.63
C SER A 72 4.72 13.85 -10.68
N TRP A 73 4.04 13.66 -11.81
CA TRP A 73 4.74 13.47 -13.07
C TRP A 73 5.33 14.82 -13.49
N THR A 74 6.39 15.27 -12.81
CA THR A 74 7.35 16.15 -13.46
C THR A 74 8.09 15.28 -14.46
N VAL A 75 7.63 15.29 -15.71
CA VAL A 75 8.56 15.19 -16.84
C VAL A 75 9.59 16.27 -16.57
N GLN A 76 10.78 15.88 -16.15
CA GLN A 76 11.92 16.68 -16.56
C GLN A 76 12.01 16.45 -18.07
N PRO A 77 11.79 17.46 -18.92
CA PRO A 77 12.24 17.33 -20.29
C PRO A 77 13.74 17.12 -20.17
N VAL A 78 14.18 15.88 -20.43
CA VAL A 78 15.59 15.63 -20.69
C VAL A 78 15.96 16.61 -21.78
N ALA A 79 16.79 17.59 -21.42
CA ALA A 79 17.31 18.57 -22.33
C ALA A 79 17.82 17.80 -23.54
N ARG A 80 17.17 18.05 -24.67
CA ARG A 80 17.47 17.42 -25.94
C ARG A 80 18.91 17.84 -26.26
N ASP A 81 19.83 16.88 -26.32
CA ASP A 81 21.22 17.06 -26.79
C ASP A 81 21.27 17.43 -28.29
N ASP A 82 20.56 18.50 -28.69
CA ASP A 82 20.43 19.00 -30.07
C ASP A 82 20.91 20.46 -30.23
N ASP A 83 21.50 21.06 -29.18
CA ASP A 83 22.08 22.42 -29.25
C ASP A 83 23.61 22.42 -29.44
N LEU A 84 24.10 21.60 -30.37
CA LEU A 84 25.42 21.79 -30.97
C LEU A 84 25.30 21.64 -32.49
N ARG A 85 24.71 22.66 -33.14
CA ARG A 85 24.99 22.98 -34.54
C ARG A 85 26.11 24.04 -34.65
N PRO A 86 26.85 24.06 -35.77
CA PRO A 86 28.25 24.46 -35.86
C PRO A 86 28.43 25.93 -36.28
N ALA A 87 29.61 26.49 -36.00
CA ALA A 87 30.22 27.56 -36.79
C ALA A 87 31.66 27.82 -36.33
N ALA A 88 32.62 27.55 -37.23
CA ALA A 88 33.89 28.25 -37.48
C ALA A 88 34.95 27.27 -37.97
#